data_AF-A0A9W4DKI1-F1
#
_entry.id   AF-A0A9W4DKI1-F1
#
_cell.length_a   1.000
_cell.length_b   1.000
_cell.length_c   1.000
_cell.angle_alpha   90.00
_cell.angle_beta   90.00
_cell.angle_gamma   90.00
#
_symmetry.space_group_name_H-M   'P 1'
#
loop_
_entity.id
_entity.type
_entity.pdbx_description
1 polymer ?
#
loop_
_entity_poly.entity_id
_entity_poly.type
_entity_poly.pdbx_seq_one_letter_code
_entity_poly.pdbx_strand_id
1 'polypeptide(L)'
;MTDLNVKPDELRVSAQMADAINSQAMHAQINQAVTDTDTAADLLSSWSIHAELDELANTWRPALKGLQDRMSAGADALRGCATTHEWDDTLLGRDFEGL
;
A
#
# COMPACT_ATOMS: atom_id res chain seq x y z
N MET A 1 1.20 -29.87 -2.65
CA MET A 1 1.49 -28.60 -1.97
C MET A 1 2.79 -28.11 -2.56
N THR A 2 2.72 -27.16 -3.49
CA THR A 2 3.93 -26.60 -4.14
C THR A 2 4.68 -25.80 -3.10
N ASP A 3 5.90 -26.23 -2.80
CA ASP A 3 6.83 -25.55 -1.91
C ASP A 3 7.15 -24.18 -2.52
N LEU A 4 6.53 -23.13 -1.99
CA LEU A 4 6.82 -21.76 -2.35
C LEU A 4 8.14 -21.41 -1.64
N ASN A 5 9.26 -21.77 -2.26
CA ASN A 5 10.58 -21.38 -1.81
C ASN A 5 10.82 -19.89 -2.14
N VAL A 6 10.14 -19.02 -1.39
CA VAL A 6 10.27 -17.57 -1.53
C VAL A 6 11.40 -17.11 -0.62
N LYS A 7 12.39 -16.42 -1.18
CA LYS A 7 13.54 -15.96 -0.40
C LYS A 7 13.18 -14.70 0.40
N PRO A 8 13.69 -14.55 1.64
CA PRO A 8 13.50 -13.33 2.43
C PRO A 8 13.87 -12.05 1.67
N ASP A 9 14.92 -12.09 0.87
CA ASP A 9 15.35 -10.95 0.04
C ASP A 9 14.32 -10.56 -1.02
N GLU A 10 13.65 -11.54 -1.64
CA GLU A 10 12.59 -11.28 -2.63
C GLU A 10 11.36 -10.64 -1.97
N LEU A 11 11.04 -11.05 -0.74
CA LEU A 11 9.98 -10.43 0.06
C LEU A 11 10.34 -8.98 0.44
N ARG A 12 11.60 -8.71 0.81
CA ARG A 12 12.06 -7.34 1.10
C ARG A 12 12.05 -6.44 -0.13
N VAL A 13 12.50 -6.94 -1.28
CA VAL A 13 12.41 -6.21 -2.55
C VAL A 13 10.95 -5.94 -2.90
N SER A 14 10.06 -6.91 -2.72
CA SER A 14 8.63 -6.72 -2.96
C SER A 14 8.02 -5.66 -2.03
N ALA A 15 8.42 -5.64 -0.75
CA ALA A 15 8.02 -4.61 0.20
C ALA A 15 8.51 -3.21 -0.22
N GLN A 16 9.77 -3.10 -0.66
CA GLN A 16 10.32 -1.84 -1.18
C GLN A 16 9.57 -1.36 -2.43
N MET A 17 9.20 -2.28 -3.33
CA MET A 17 8.43 -1.93 -4.52
C MET A 17 7.01 -1.47 -4.15
N ALA A 18 6.36 -2.13 -3.18
CA ALA A 18 5.07 -1.69 -2.67
C ALA A 18 5.15 -0.25 -2.10
N ASP A 19 6.18 0.06 -1.31
CA ASP A 19 6.42 1.40 -0.80
C ASP A 19 6.69 2.42 -1.91
N ALA A 20 7.49 2.05 -2.92
CA ALA A 20 7.82 2.93 -4.04
C ALA A 20 6.57 3.25 -4.87
N ILE A 21 5.74 2.26 -5.17
CA ILE A 21 4.45 2.46 -5.86
C ILE A 21 3.55 3.37 -5.01
N ASN A 22 3.44 3.07 -3.71
CA ASN A 22 2.58 3.82 -2.81
C ASN A 22 3.01 5.30 -2.72
N SER A 23 4.30 5.55 -2.48
CA SER A 23 4.85 6.90 -2.25
C SER A 23 5.07 7.72 -3.52
N GLN A 24 5.54 7.12 -4.61
CA GLN A 24 5.97 7.84 -5.82
C GLN A 24 4.92 7.83 -6.92
N ALA A 25 4.25 6.70 -7.16
CA ALA A 25 3.32 6.57 -8.28
C ALA A 25 1.89 6.95 -7.87
N MET A 26 1.43 6.48 -6.71
CA MET A 26 0.02 6.60 -6.33
C MET A 26 -0.27 7.84 -5.50
N HIS A 27 0.52 8.14 -4.48
CA HIS A 27 0.19 9.22 -3.54
C HIS A 27 0.05 10.58 -4.22
N ALA A 28 0.98 10.94 -5.11
CA ALA A 28 0.93 12.21 -5.84
C ALA A 28 -0.32 12.30 -6.75
N GLN A 29 -0.63 11.22 -7.48
CA GLN A 29 -1.78 11.19 -8.39
C GLN A 29 -3.11 11.21 -7.65
N ILE A 30 -3.23 10.48 -6.53
CA ILE A 30 -4.41 10.48 -5.67
C ILE A 30 -4.66 11.88 -5.11
N ASN A 31 -3.62 12.52 -4.55
CA ASN A 31 -3.76 13.85 -3.99
C ASN A 31 -4.10 14.88 -5.07
N GLN A 32 -3.52 14.76 -6.27
CA GLN A 32 -3.86 15.63 -7.39
C GLN A 32 -5.32 15.46 -7.80
N ALA A 33 -5.80 14.23 -7.98
CA ALA A 33 -7.18 13.96 -8.38
C ALA A 33 -8.20 14.50 -7.36
N VAL A 34 -7.91 14.35 -6.06
CA VAL A 34 -8.73 14.92 -4.99
C VAL A 34 -8.74 16.44 -5.05
N THR A 35 -7.57 17.06 -5.18
CA THR A 35 -7.42 18.53 -5.28
C THR A 35 -8.15 19.10 -6.49
N ASP A 36 -8.03 18.45 -7.65
CA ASP A 36 -8.70 18.85 -8.89
C ASP A 36 -10.23 18.75 -8.75
N THR A 37 -10.71 17.70 -8.08
CA THR A 37 -12.15 17.52 -7.84
C THR A 37 -12.69 18.58 -6.89
N ASP A 38 -11.98 18.88 -5.80
CA ASP A 38 -12.34 19.96 -4.86
C ASP A 38 -12.37 21.31 -5.57
N THR A 39 -11.34 21.60 -6.37
CA THR A 39 -11.25 22.85 -7.14
C THR A 39 -12.41 22.97 -8.13
N ALA A 40 -12.76 21.88 -8.83
CA ALA A 40 -13.89 21.85 -9.74
C ALA A 40 -15.22 22.05 -9.00
N ALA A 41 -15.40 21.44 -7.84
CA ALA A 41 -16.56 21.62 -6.99
C ALA A 41 -16.69 23.09 -6.55
N ASP A 42 -15.62 23.72 -6.08
CA ASP A 42 -15.60 25.12 -5.65
C ASP A 42 -15.96 26.08 -6.81
N LEU A 43 -15.36 25.87 -7.98
CA LEU A 43 -15.64 26.66 -9.18
C LEU A 43 -17.09 26.55 -9.64
N LEU A 44 -17.72 25.39 -9.39
CA LEU A 44 -19.09 25.10 -9.78
C LEU A 44 -20.09 25.28 -8.64
N SER A 45 -19.70 25.85 -7.49
CA SER A 45 -20.54 26.03 -6.29
C SER A 45 -21.86 26.77 -6.52
N SER A 46 -21.96 27.60 -7.56
CA SER A 46 -23.20 28.28 -7.96
C SER A 46 -24.12 27.47 -8.87
N TRP A 47 -23.70 26.25 -9.26
CA TRP A 47 -24.37 25.36 -10.19
C TRP A 47 -24.92 24.15 -9.44
N SER A 48 -26.05 23.61 -9.90
CA SER A 48 -26.68 22.45 -9.28
C SER A 48 -25.77 21.22 -9.22
N ILE A 49 -24.84 21.08 -10.18
CA ILE A 49 -23.89 19.96 -10.31
C ILE A 49 -22.83 19.90 -9.19
N HIS A 50 -22.71 20.96 -8.39
CA HIS A 50 -21.76 21.02 -7.27
C HIS A 50 -21.98 19.89 -6.27
N ALA A 51 -23.25 19.61 -5.91
CA ALA A 51 -23.56 18.61 -4.89
C ALA A 51 -23.11 17.21 -5.31
N GLU A 52 -23.30 16.85 -6.59
CA GLU A 52 -22.88 15.57 -7.14
C GLU A 52 -21.36 15.45 -7.24
N LEU A 53 -20.66 16.55 -7.56
CA LEU A 53 -19.19 16.58 -7.56
C LEU A 53 -18.61 16.45 -6.16
N ASP A 54 -19.23 17.09 -5.17
CA ASP A 54 -18.81 17.02 -3.78
C ASP A 54 -19.09 15.62 -3.20
N GLU A 55 -20.24 15.01 -3.50
CA GLU A 55 -20.53 13.62 -3.14
C GLU A 55 -19.54 12.64 -3.78
N LEU A 56 -19.20 12.85 -5.05
CA LEU A 56 -18.19 12.05 -5.76
C LEU A 56 -16.82 12.17 -5.07
N ALA A 57 -16.37 13.39 -4.78
CA ALA A 57 -15.11 13.64 -4.08
C ALA A 57 -15.08 12.93 -2.71
N ASN A 58 -16.15 13.09 -1.94
CA ASN A 58 -16.29 12.50 -0.60
C ASN A 58 -16.36 10.97 -0.63
N THR A 59 -16.82 10.36 -1.73
CA THR A 59 -16.87 8.91 -1.89
C THR A 59 -15.50 8.32 -2.24
N TRP A 60 -14.77 8.93 -3.19
CA TRP A 60 -13.50 8.38 -3.65
C TRP A 60 -12.35 8.65 -2.68
N ARG A 61 -12.35 9.78 -1.98
CA ARG A 61 -11.29 10.14 -1.03
C ARG A 61 -10.98 9.05 0.02
N PRO A 62 -11.95 8.50 0.77
CA PRO A 62 -11.69 7.43 1.72
C PRO A 62 -11.29 6.11 1.05
N ALA A 63 -11.81 5.81 -0.15
CA ALA A 63 -11.43 4.62 -0.89
C ALA A 63 -9.96 4.65 -1.34
N LEU A 64 -9.51 5.79 -1.85
CA LEU A 64 -8.13 6.02 -2.25
C LEU A 64 -7.18 6.00 -1.05
N LYS A 65 -7.59 6.59 0.08
CA LYS A 65 -6.84 6.49 1.34
C LYS A 65 -6.74 5.04 1.84
N GLY A 66 -7.83 4.29 1.77
CA GLY A 66 -7.85 2.88 2.15
C GLY A 66 -6.95 2.00 1.27
N LEU A 67 -6.79 2.35 -0.01
CA LEU A 67 -5.84 1.68 -0.90
C LEU A 67 -4.39 1.95 -0.50
N GLN A 68 -4.05 3.20 -0.18
CA GLN A 68 -2.74 3.59 0.36
C GLN A 68 -2.40 2.81 1.63
N ASP A 69 -3.37 2.71 2.55
CA ASP A 69 -3.18 2.02 3.83
C ASP A 69 -2.97 0.52 3.64
N ARG A 70 -3.70 -0.10 2.70
CA ARG A 70 -3.51 -1.51 2.37
C ARG A 70 -2.16 -1.80 1.73
N MET A 71 -1.64 -0.90 0.88
CA MET A 71 -0.30 -1.06 0.31
C MET A 71 0.78 -0.99 1.39
N SER A 72 0.67 -0.03 2.31
CA SER A 72 1.59 0.07 3.45
C SER A 72 1.53 -1.18 4.33
N ALA A 73 0.32 -1.64 4.68
CA ALA A 73 0.14 -2.85 5.46
C ALA A 73 0.68 -4.11 4.75
N GLY A 74 0.53 -4.18 3.42
CA GLY A 74 1.10 -5.24 2.61
C GLY A 74 2.63 -5.25 2.62
N ALA A 75 3.27 -4.07 2.51
CA ALA A 75 4.72 -3.94 2.62
C ALA A 75 5.22 -4.39 4.00
N ASP A 76 4.52 -4.02 5.07
CA ASP A 76 4.86 -4.45 6.44
C ASP A 76 4.68 -5.95 6.64
N ALA A 77 3.61 -6.54 6.09
CA ALA A 77 3.41 -7.99 6.11
C ALA A 77 4.54 -8.73 5.38
N LEU A 78 4.99 -8.24 4.21
CA LEU A 78 6.10 -8.82 3.45
C LEU A 78 7.41 -8.78 4.25
N ARG A 79 7.69 -7.67 4.94
CA ARG A 79 8.84 -7.56 5.86
C ARG A 79 8.72 -8.53 7.04
N GLY A 80 7.52 -8.63 7.61
CA GLY A 80 7.22 -9.57 8.70
C GLY A 80 7.52 -11.01 8.27
N CYS A 81 7.01 -11.43 7.11
CA CYS A 81 7.29 -12.75 6.54
C CYS A 81 8.79 -12.98 6.32
N ALA A 82 9.52 -12.00 5.78
CA ALA A 82 10.97 -12.13 5.59
C ALA A 82 11.71 -12.35 6.92
N THR A 83 11.37 -11.56 7.94
CA THR A 83 11.97 -11.69 9.28
C THR A 83 11.64 -13.03 9.93
N THR A 84 10.40 -13.52 9.78
CA THR A 84 10.01 -14.83 10.32
C THR A 84 10.77 -15.96 9.63
N HIS A 85 10.93 -15.92 8.31
CA HIS A 85 11.71 -16.92 7.57
C HIS A 85 13.16 -16.99 8.06
N GLU A 86 13.82 -15.84 8.25
CA GLU A 86 15.20 -15.82 8.75
C GLU A 86 15.33 -16.34 10.17
N TRP A 87 14.33 -16.06 11.00
CA TRP A 87 14.30 -16.57 12.38
C TRP A 87 14.13 -18.09 12.40
N ASP A 88 13.21 -18.62 11.59
CA ASP A 88 12.98 -20.06 11.46
C ASP A 88 14.23 -20.78 10.91
N ASP A 89 14.89 -20.22 9.88
CA ASP A 89 16.14 -20.76 9.33
C ASP A 89 17.27 -20.78 10.37
N THR A 90 17.37 -19.73 11.19
CA THR A 90 18.38 -19.65 12.28
C THR A 90 18.12 -20.70 13.36
N LEU A 91 16.85 -20.93 13.71
CA LEU A 91 16.45 -21.87 14.76
C LEU A 91 16.65 -23.33 14.30
N LEU A 92 16.31 -23.62 13.04
CA LEU A 92 16.58 -24.91 12.40
C LEU A 92 18.09 -25.15 12.28
N GLY A 93 18.87 -24.14 11.84
CA GLY A 93 20.33 -24.23 11.76
C GLY A 93 20.96 -24.60 13.11
N ARG A 94 20.52 -23.99 14.21
CA ARG A 94 20.98 -24.31 15.56
C ARG A 94 20.64 -25.75 15.97
N ASP A 95 19.41 -26.19 15.71
CA ASP A 95 18.95 -27.54 16.09
C ASP A 95 19.68 -28.65 15.28
N PHE A 96 20.14 -28.36 14.06
CA PHE A 96 20.91 -29.31 13.22
C PHE A 96 22.44 -29.25 13.45
N GLU A 97 23.00 -28.08 13.76
CA GLU A 97 24.43 -27.93 14.07
C GLU A 97 24.77 -28.33 15.52
N GLY A 98 23.77 -28.60 16.36
CA GLY A 98 23.97 -29.12 17.71
C GLY A 98 24.67 -28.13 18.65
N LEU A 99 24.31 -26.85 18.57
CA LEU A 99 24.66 -25.82 19.56
C LEU A 99 23.57 -25.65 20.62
#